data_AF-A0A538L8Y7-F1
#
_entry.id   AF-A0A538L8Y7-F1
#
_cell.length_a   1.000
_cell.length_b   1.000
_cell.length_c   1.000
_cell.angle_alpha   90.00
_cell.angle_beta   90.00
_cell.angle_gamma   90.00
#
_symmetry.space_group_name_H-M   'P 1'
#
loop_
_entity.id
_entity.type
_entity.pdbx_description
1 polymer ?
#
loop_
_entity_poly.entity_id
_entity_poly.type
_entity_poly.pdbx_seq_one_letter_code
_entity_poly.pdbx_strand_id
1 'polypeptide(L)'
;MGTQPGRPGGATNHEPSVAELVKQLSEQASALARKEVALAKLEMTEKAKRTGIGAGMFGAAGMIGVASFGALTACFILALNLAVGGWAAALIVAGAYALIAGGLVLTGKSNLQKGTPPAPQQAVESTKEDVAWVKDRAKSARA
;
A
#
# COMPACT_ATOMS: atom_id res chain seq x y z
N MET A 1 -46.49 -17.08 69.59
CA MET A 1 -45.18 -16.41 69.73
C MET A 1 -44.18 -17.28 68.97
N GLY A 2 -43.68 -16.98 67.78
CA GLY A 2 -43.93 -15.89 66.84
C GLY A 2 -44.05 -16.45 65.42
N THR A 3 -44.87 -15.80 64.61
CA THR A 3 -45.14 -16.08 63.20
C THR A 3 -43.99 -15.54 62.34
N GLN A 4 -43.31 -16.39 61.56
CA GLN A 4 -42.43 -15.92 60.48
C GLN A 4 -43.29 -15.44 59.29
N PRO A 5 -43.08 -14.22 58.77
CA PRO A 5 -43.78 -13.72 57.60
C PRO A 5 -43.21 -14.35 56.32
N GLY A 6 -44.08 -14.48 55.31
CA GLY A 6 -43.86 -15.22 54.08
C GLY A 6 -42.68 -14.72 53.24
N ARG A 7 -41.99 -15.68 52.63
CA ARG A 7 -41.12 -15.44 51.47
C ARG A 7 -41.97 -14.78 50.37
N PRO A 8 -41.59 -13.60 49.84
CA PRO A 8 -42.16 -13.11 48.60
C PRO A 8 -41.80 -14.10 47.51
N GLY A 9 -42.83 -14.70 46.93
CA GLY A 9 -42.72 -15.38 45.64
C GLY A 9 -42.42 -14.38 44.53
N GLY A 10 -41.87 -14.90 43.43
CA GLY A 10 -41.71 -14.17 42.20
C GLY A 10 -40.27 -13.87 41.84
N ALA A 11 -39.47 -14.91 41.59
CA ALA A 11 -38.53 -14.80 40.47
C ALA A 11 -39.41 -14.70 39.22
N THR A 12 -39.81 -13.48 38.86
CA THR A 12 -40.47 -13.19 37.60
C THR A 12 -39.48 -13.56 36.51
N ASN A 13 -39.71 -14.70 35.85
CA ASN A 13 -39.14 -14.98 34.54
C ASN A 13 -39.68 -13.92 33.58
N HIS A 14 -39.04 -12.75 33.56
CA HIS A 14 -39.33 -11.71 32.61
C HIS A 14 -38.53 -12.07 31.35
N GLU A 15 -39.20 -12.70 30.39
CA GLU A 15 -38.63 -12.82 29.05
C GLU A 15 -38.28 -11.40 28.57
N PRO A 16 -37.04 -11.18 28.10
CA PRO A 16 -36.63 -9.84 27.70
C PRO A 16 -37.54 -9.34 26.60
N SER A 17 -38.09 -8.13 26.77
CA SER A 17 -38.95 -7.53 25.76
C SER A 17 -38.17 -7.31 24.46
N VAL A 18 -38.88 -7.26 23.32
CA VAL A 18 -38.28 -6.97 22.00
C VAL A 18 -37.44 -5.68 22.01
N ALA A 19 -37.84 -4.68 22.78
CA ALA A 19 -37.08 -3.44 22.95
C ALA A 19 -35.74 -3.66 23.68
N GLU A 20 -35.71 -4.56 24.66
CA GLU A 20 -34.51 -4.93 25.41
C GLU A 20 -33.52 -5.71 24.52
N LEU A 21 -34.03 -6.63 23.69
CA LEU A 21 -33.22 -7.41 22.73
C LEU A 21 -32.59 -6.51 21.66
N VAL A 22 -33.35 -5.56 21.10
CA VAL A 22 -32.83 -4.59 20.12
C VAL A 22 -31.76 -3.70 20.74
N LYS A 23 -31.96 -3.26 21.99
CA LYS A 23 -30.96 -2.49 22.74
C LYS A 23 -29.68 -3.31 22.95
N GLN A 24 -29.79 -4.56 23.39
CA GLN A 24 -28.64 -5.44 23.57
C GLN A 24 -27.89 -5.74 22.27
N LEU A 25 -28.59 -5.96 21.16
CA LEU A 25 -27.97 -6.15 19.84
C LEU A 25 -27.23 -4.89 19.38
N SER A 26 -27.82 -3.71 19.59
CA SER A 26 -27.17 -2.42 19.27
C SER A 26 -25.91 -2.20 20.11
N GLU A 27 -25.97 -2.53 21.40
CA GLU A 27 -24.81 -2.47 22.30
C GLU A 27 -23.71 -3.46 21.87
N GLN A 28 -24.07 -4.69 21.50
CA GLN A 28 -23.14 -5.70 21.00
C GLN A 28 -22.52 -5.30 19.65
N ALA A 29 -23.31 -4.79 18.71
CA ALA A 29 -22.82 -4.29 17.43
C ALA A 29 -21.85 -3.13 17.63
N SER A 30 -22.19 -2.21 18.53
CA SER A 30 -21.30 -1.08 18.90
C SER A 30 -20.02 -1.55 19.60
N ALA A 31 -20.09 -2.60 20.43
CA ALA A 31 -18.92 -3.20 21.06
C ALA A 31 -18.02 -3.92 20.04
N LEU A 32 -18.62 -4.63 19.08
CA LEU A 32 -17.90 -5.31 18.01
C LEU A 32 -17.20 -4.30 17.08
N ALA A 33 -17.90 -3.26 16.65
CA ALA A 33 -17.32 -2.20 15.83
C ALA A 33 -16.10 -1.55 16.51
N ARG A 34 -16.16 -1.32 17.83
CA ARG A 34 -15.02 -0.82 18.61
C ARG A 34 -13.85 -1.79 18.64
N LYS A 35 -14.11 -3.11 18.71
CA LYS A 35 -13.07 -4.15 18.66
C LYS A 35 -12.41 -4.24 17.28
N GLU A 36 -13.20 -4.20 16.21
CA GLU A 36 -12.69 -4.19 14.83
C GLU A 36 -11.79 -2.97 14.57
N VAL A 37 -12.21 -1.79 15.04
CA VAL A 37 -11.37 -0.58 14.97
C VAL A 37 -10.07 -0.74 15.77
N ALA A 38 -10.13 -1.35 16.96
CA ALA A 38 -8.94 -1.60 17.76
C ALA A 38 -7.99 -2.60 17.08
N LEU A 39 -8.54 -3.66 16.48
CA LEU A 39 -7.78 -4.65 15.74
C LEU A 39 -7.13 -4.04 14.49
N ALA A 40 -7.90 -3.29 13.70
CA ALA A 40 -7.42 -2.59 12.51
C ALA A 40 -6.29 -1.62 12.87
N LYS A 41 -6.40 -0.90 14.00
CA LYS A 41 -5.32 -0.02 14.50
C LYS A 41 -4.05 -0.80 14.83
N LEU A 42 -4.17 -1.97 15.48
CA LEU A 42 -3.02 -2.81 15.80
C LEU A 42 -2.35 -3.33 14.51
N GLU A 43 -3.13 -3.89 13.59
CA GLU A 43 -2.61 -4.42 12.34
C GLU A 43 -2.00 -3.32 11.45
N MET A 44 -2.63 -2.15 11.38
CA MET A 44 -2.07 -0.98 10.69
C MET A 44 -0.75 -0.52 11.31
N THR A 45 -0.65 -0.50 12.64
CA THR A 45 0.58 -0.11 13.34
C THR A 45 1.71 -1.08 13.06
N GLU A 46 1.43 -2.38 13.07
CA GLU A 46 2.42 -3.42 12.79
C GLU A 46 2.87 -3.39 11.32
N LYS A 47 1.93 -3.25 10.38
CA LYS A 47 2.21 -3.05 8.95
C LYS A 47 3.03 -1.77 8.72
N ALA A 48 2.68 -0.67 9.38
CA ALA A 48 3.39 0.60 9.29
C ALA A 48 4.82 0.47 9.83
N LYS A 49 5.02 -0.21 10.96
CA LYS A 49 6.35 -0.47 11.51
C LYS A 49 7.21 -1.28 10.55
N ARG A 50 6.69 -2.39 10.03
CA ARG A 50 7.43 -3.26 9.10
C ARG A 50 7.76 -2.53 7.79
N THR A 51 6.80 -1.81 7.24
CA THR A 51 7.00 -0.99 6.03
C THR A 51 7.99 0.14 6.29
N GLY A 52 7.91 0.80 7.44
CA GLY A 52 8.81 1.89 7.85
C GLY A 52 10.25 1.42 8.03
N ILE A 53 10.47 0.25 8.65
CA ILE A 53 11.81 -0.36 8.72
C ILE A 53 12.33 -0.66 7.32
N GLY A 54 11.50 -1.27 6.46
CA GLY A 54 11.89 -1.55 5.08
C GLY A 54 12.26 -0.29 4.30
N ALA A 55 11.45 0.76 4.39
CA ALA A 55 11.71 2.05 3.77
C ALA A 55 13.00 2.70 4.31
N GLY A 56 13.23 2.63 5.63
CA GLY A 56 14.45 3.12 6.26
C GLY A 56 15.69 2.36 5.79
N MET A 57 15.62 1.02 5.70
CA MET A 57 16.70 0.19 5.18
C MET A 57 17.02 0.49 3.72
N PHE A 58 16.00 0.63 2.86
CA PHE A 58 16.19 1.02 1.46
C PHE A 58 16.77 2.43 1.33
N GLY A 59 16.34 3.37 2.18
CA GLY A 59 16.90 4.72 2.23
C GLY A 59 18.38 4.71 2.59
N ALA A 60 18.76 3.98 3.65
CA ALA A 60 20.15 3.82 4.08
C ALA A 60 21.00 3.12 3.01
N ALA A 61 20.50 2.03 2.43
CA ALA A 61 21.16 1.31 1.34
C ALA A 61 21.36 2.21 0.11
N GLY A 62 20.38 3.05 -0.23
CA GLY A 62 20.50 4.03 -1.31
C GLY A 62 21.60 5.05 -1.04
N MET A 63 21.66 5.62 0.17
CA MET A 63 22.70 6.57 0.57
C MET A 63 24.10 5.96 0.52
N ILE A 64 24.27 4.77 1.11
CA ILE A 64 25.54 4.03 1.06
C ILE A 64 25.89 3.68 -0.38
N GLY A 65 24.92 3.24 -1.18
CA GLY A 65 25.11 2.93 -2.60
C GLY A 65 25.63 4.12 -3.40
N VAL A 66 25.07 5.32 -3.19
CA VAL A 66 25.55 6.57 -3.83
C VAL A 66 26.97 6.90 -3.39
N ALA A 67 27.26 6.81 -2.08
CA ALA A 67 28.60 7.08 -1.55
C ALA A 67 29.64 6.08 -2.09
N SER A 68 29.31 4.78 -2.10
CA SER A 68 30.16 3.73 -2.66
C SER A 68 30.36 3.90 -4.16
N PHE A 69 29.33 4.27 -4.93
CA PHE A 69 29.46 4.55 -6.36
C PHE A 69 30.40 5.74 -6.63
N GLY A 70 30.31 6.81 -5.84
CA GLY A 70 31.24 7.94 -5.91
C GLY A 70 32.68 7.53 -5.58
N ALA A 71 32.88 6.75 -4.51
CA ALA A 71 34.19 6.24 -4.13
C ALA A 71 34.80 5.32 -5.20
N LEU A 72 34.01 4.44 -5.81
CA LEU A 72 34.45 3.59 -6.92
C LEU A 72 34.80 4.39 -8.17
N THR A 73 34.01 5.43 -8.48
CA THR A 73 34.30 6.35 -9.58
C THR A 73 35.66 7.03 -9.36
N ALA A 74 35.90 7.55 -8.16
CA ALA A 74 37.19 8.15 -7.79
C ALA A 74 38.32 7.12 -7.87
N CYS A 75 38.11 5.89 -7.40
CA CYS A 75 39.07 4.79 -7.48
C CYS A 75 39.48 4.51 -8.94
N PHE A 76 38.52 4.38 -9.87
CA PHE A 76 38.84 4.16 -11.29
C PHE A 76 39.59 5.32 -11.92
N ILE A 77 39.22 6.56 -11.59
CA ILE A 77 39.93 7.76 -12.08
C ILE A 77 41.37 7.76 -11.57
N LEU A 78 41.59 7.53 -10.28
CA LEU A 78 42.93 7.49 -9.69
C LEU A 78 43.77 6.34 -10.25
N ALA A 79 43.17 5.17 -10.45
CA ALA A 79 43.83 4.02 -11.07
C ALA A 79 44.27 4.32 -12.51
N LEU A 80 43.40 4.93 -13.32
CA LEU A 80 43.73 5.32 -14.70
C LEU A 80 44.71 6.49 -14.76
N ASN A 81 44.64 7.42 -13.81
CA ASN A 81 45.53 8.58 -13.73
C ASN A 81 47.02 8.16 -13.69
N LEU A 82 47.33 7.00 -13.11
CA LEU A 82 48.69 6.42 -13.10
C LEU A 82 49.26 6.20 -14.51
N ALA A 83 48.41 6.03 -15.52
CA ALA A 83 48.81 5.73 -16.89
C ALA A 83 48.57 6.88 -17.88
N VAL A 84 47.45 7.61 -17.74
CA VAL A 84 46.99 8.58 -18.76
C VAL A 84 46.84 10.02 -18.27
N GLY A 85 47.07 10.28 -16.98
CA GLY A 85 46.85 11.60 -16.37
C GLY A 85 45.38 11.90 -16.04
N GLY A 86 45.17 12.84 -15.12
CA GLY A 86 43.90 12.93 -14.39
C GLY A 86 42.72 13.38 -15.23
N TRP A 87 42.95 14.33 -16.15
CA TRP A 87 41.89 14.84 -17.03
C TRP A 87 41.43 13.77 -18.03
N ALA A 88 42.37 13.00 -18.61
CA ALA A 88 42.05 11.93 -19.56
C ALA A 88 41.36 10.75 -18.85
N ALA A 89 41.84 10.37 -17.65
CA ALA A 89 41.21 9.35 -16.82
C ALA A 89 39.75 9.70 -16.50
N ALA A 90 39.48 10.94 -16.09
CA ALA A 90 38.12 11.41 -15.81
C ALA A 90 37.21 11.32 -17.04
N LEU A 91 37.69 11.74 -18.22
CA LEU A 91 36.92 11.65 -19.47
C LEU A 91 36.65 10.20 -19.90
N ILE A 92 37.60 9.29 -19.71
CA ILE A 92 37.41 7.86 -20.02
C ILE A 92 36.31 7.26 -19.13
N VAL A 93 36.37 7.49 -17.83
CA VAL A 93 35.36 6.97 -16.89
C VAL A 93 33.99 7.59 -17.18
N ALA A 94 33.92 8.90 -17.44
CA ALA A 94 32.69 9.59 -17.81
C ALA A 94 32.10 9.04 -19.12
N GLY A 95 32.95 8.81 -20.13
CA GLY A 95 32.56 8.21 -21.41
C GLY A 95 32.00 6.79 -21.23
N ALA A 96 32.64 5.96 -20.39
CA ALA A 96 32.15 4.62 -20.07
C ALA A 96 30.75 4.68 -19.41
N TYR A 97 30.53 5.58 -18.45
CA TYR A 97 29.22 5.77 -17.84
C TYR A 97 28.18 6.27 -18.84
N ALA A 98 28.55 7.18 -19.75
CA ALA A 98 27.66 7.66 -20.81
C ALA A 98 27.22 6.53 -21.76
N LEU A 99 28.13 5.61 -22.12
CA LEU A 99 27.80 4.45 -22.95
C LEU A 99 26.82 3.52 -22.23
N ILE A 100 27.07 3.21 -20.95
CA ILE A 100 26.17 2.38 -20.13
C ILE A 100 24.80 3.05 -20.01
N ALA A 101 24.75 4.35 -19.69
CA ALA A 101 23.52 5.11 -19.58
C ALA A 101 22.75 5.16 -20.90
N GLY A 102 23.44 5.38 -22.02
CA GLY A 102 22.86 5.33 -23.36
C GLY A 102 22.23 3.97 -23.65
N GLY A 103 22.94 2.87 -23.36
CA GLY A 103 22.42 1.51 -23.52
C GLY A 103 21.18 1.22 -22.68
N LEU A 104 21.17 1.65 -21.41
CA LEU A 104 20.01 1.55 -20.52
C LEU A 104 18.80 2.34 -21.03
N VAL A 105 19.00 3.58 -21.49
CA VAL A 105 17.93 4.42 -22.05
C VAL A 105 17.35 3.78 -23.31
N LEU A 106 18.20 3.31 -24.22
CA LEU A 106 17.76 2.66 -25.46
C LEU A 106 16.97 1.37 -25.17
N THR A 107 17.47 0.54 -24.25
CA THR A 107 16.80 -0.71 -23.86
C THR A 107 15.49 -0.44 -23.14
N GLY A 108 15.48 0.51 -22.20
CA GLY A 108 14.29 0.93 -21.48
C GLY A 108 13.21 1.47 -22.43
N LYS A 109 13.59 2.31 -23.40
CA LYS A 109 12.68 2.81 -24.43
C LYS A 109 12.12 1.69 -25.30
N SER A 110 12.96 0.75 -25.74
CA SER A 110 12.51 -0.43 -26.49
C SER A 110 11.49 -1.25 -25.68
N ASN A 111 11.75 -1.46 -24.39
CA ASN A 111 10.85 -2.24 -23.54
C ASN A 111 9.52 -1.52 -23.28
N LEU A 112 9.54 -0.19 -23.14
CA LEU A 112 8.32 0.60 -22.98
C LEU A 112 7.48 0.66 -24.26
N GLN A 113 8.13 0.61 -25.43
CA GLN A 113 7.45 0.55 -26.73
C GLN A 113 6.91 -0.85 -27.05
N LYS A 114 7.53 -1.91 -26.52
CA LYS A 114 7.12 -3.32 -26.71
C LYS A 114 6.16 -3.82 -25.62
N GLY A 115 6.15 -3.18 -24.46
CA GLY A 115 5.29 -3.52 -23.34
C GLY A 115 3.84 -3.09 -23.62
N THR A 116 2.95 -4.07 -23.48
CA THR A 116 1.48 -4.04 -23.39
C THR A 116 0.81 -2.65 -23.43
N PRO A 117 -0.28 -2.49 -24.22
CA PRO A 117 -0.95 -1.20 -24.34
C PRO A 117 -1.20 -0.57 -22.97
N PRO A 118 -1.02 0.76 -22.84
CA PRO A 118 -1.00 1.49 -21.56
C PRO A 118 -2.30 1.37 -20.75
N ALA A 119 -3.34 0.72 -21.28
CA ALA A 119 -4.54 0.36 -20.55
C ALA A 119 -4.91 -1.12 -20.82
N PRO A 120 -5.36 -1.85 -19.77
CA PRO A 120 -5.92 -3.19 -19.93
C PRO A 120 -7.18 -3.11 -20.80
N GLN A 121 -7.07 -3.59 -22.04
CA GLN A 121 -8.11 -3.44 -23.08
C GLN A 121 -9.46 -3.97 -22.61
N GLN A 122 -9.47 -5.13 -21.95
CA GLN A 122 -10.68 -5.76 -21.41
C GLN A 122 -11.36 -4.90 -20.33
N ALA A 123 -10.58 -4.25 -19.46
CA ALA A 123 -11.14 -3.38 -18.42
C ALA A 123 -11.68 -2.06 -19.01
N VAL A 124 -11.05 -1.55 -20.08
CA VAL A 124 -11.56 -0.39 -20.81
C VAL A 124 -12.86 -0.72 -21.53
N GLU A 125 -12.96 -1.92 -22.09
CA GLU A 125 -14.15 -2.38 -22.82
C GLU A 125 -15.33 -2.63 -21.87
N SER A 126 -15.12 -3.32 -20.75
CA SER A 126 -16.18 -3.53 -19.74
C SER A 126 -16.69 -2.21 -19.15
N THR A 127 -15.80 -1.24 -18.91
CA THR A 127 -16.22 0.09 -18.41
C THR A 127 -17.05 0.84 -19.44
N LYS A 128 -16.77 0.69 -20.75
CA LYS A 128 -17.60 1.30 -21.81
C LYS A 128 -18.97 0.65 -21.89
N GLU A 129 -19.05 -0.67 -21.73
CA GLU A 129 -20.32 -1.41 -21.66
C GLU A 129 -21.15 -0.98 -20.46
N ASP A 130 -20.54 -0.85 -19.28
CA ASP A 130 -21.22 -0.40 -18.06
C ASP A 130 -21.79 1.02 -18.22
N VAL A 131 -21.03 1.94 -18.82
CA VAL A 131 -21.48 3.30 -19.11
C VAL A 131 -22.62 3.31 -20.13
N ALA A 132 -22.54 2.46 -21.17
CA ALA A 132 -23.59 2.33 -22.17
C ALA A 132 -24.90 1.81 -21.54
N TRP A 133 -24.80 0.79 -20.68
CA TRP A 133 -25.95 0.22 -19.97
C TRP A 133 -26.62 1.23 -19.04
N VAL A 134 -25.85 2.01 -18.26
CA VAL A 134 -26.37 3.06 -17.39
C VAL A 134 -27.08 4.15 -18.20
N LYS A 135 -26.51 4.54 -19.34
CA LYS A 135 -27.09 5.57 -20.22
C LYS A 135 -28.39 5.11 -20.88
N ASP A 136 -28.49 3.84 -21.24
CA ASP A 136 -29.70 3.24 -21.79
C ASP A 136 -30.81 3.17 -20.73
N ARG A 137 -30.51 2.66 -19.53
CA ARG A 137 -31.40 2.65 -18.37
C ARG A 137 -31.96 4.03 -18.02
N ALA A 138 -31.12 5.06 -18.06
CA ALA A 138 -31.54 6.44 -17.78
C ALA A 138 -32.47 7.02 -18.86
N LYS A 139 -32.32 6.58 -20.12
CA LYS A 139 -33.16 7.02 -21.23
C LYS A 139 -34.53 6.31 -21.21
N SER A 140 -34.53 5.02 -20.90
CA SER A 140 -35.74 4.19 -20.77
C SER A 140 -36.61 4.55 -19.55
N ALA A 141 -36.02 5.14 -18.50
CA ALA A 141 -36.78 5.64 -17.34
C ALA A 141 -37.40 7.03 -17.56
N ARG A 142 -37.11 7.69 -18.68
CA ARG A 142 -37.56 9.06 -19.00
C ARG A 142 -38.58 9.09 -20.16
N ALA A 143 -38.80 7.95 -20.81
CA ALA A 143 -39.84 7.71 -21.81
C ALA A 143 -41.05 7.06 -21.12
#